data_AF-A0A7X5KT22-F1
#
_entry.id   AF-A0A7X5KT22-F1
#
_cell.length_a   1.000
_cell.length_b   1.000
_cell.length_c   1.000
_cell.angle_alpha   90.00
_cell.angle_beta   90.00
_cell.angle_gamma   90.00
#
_symmetry.space_group_name_H-M   'P 1'
#
loop_
_entity.id
_entity.type
_entity.pdbx_description
1 polymer ?
#
loop_
_entity_poly.entity_id
_entity_poly.type
_entity_poly.pdbx_seq_one_letter_code
_entity_poly.pdbx_strand_id
1 'polypeptide(L)'
;MAKQEFLDRSLYRRIKGMNREQMEAVIHEFYDMGAKSAESVSVDMEAMKQDIGQIKGVGTSRLDEIMTVIEKHLTPSEETE
;
A
#
# COMPACT_ATOMS: atom_id res chain seq x y z
N MET A 1 -10.04 -28.88 -14.24
CA MET A 1 -8.79 -28.49 -13.56
C MET A 1 -9.05 -28.51 -12.06
N ALA A 2 -8.19 -29.14 -11.27
CA ALA A 2 -8.40 -29.24 -9.83
C ALA A 2 -8.31 -27.85 -9.20
N LYS A 3 -9.32 -27.50 -8.38
CA LYS A 3 -9.32 -26.27 -7.59
C LYS A 3 -8.12 -26.34 -6.64
N GLN A 4 -7.13 -25.46 -6.83
CA GLN A 4 -6.04 -25.33 -5.88
C GLN A 4 -6.65 -24.88 -4.55
N GLU A 5 -6.72 -25.79 -3.58
CA GLU A 5 -7.20 -25.45 -2.25
C GLU A 5 -6.15 -24.55 -1.61
N PHE A 6 -6.47 -23.26 -1.52
CA PHE A 6 -5.71 -22.26 -0.76
C PHE A 6 -5.43 -22.74 0.67
N LEU A 7 -6.34 -23.53 1.24
CA LEU A 7 -6.21 -24.11 2.57
C LEU A 7 -6.10 -25.63 2.49
N ASP A 8 -4.90 -26.12 2.20
CA ASP A 8 -4.66 -27.56 2.18
C ASP A 8 -4.81 -28.20 3.58
N ARG A 9 -4.93 -29.53 3.61
CA ARG A 9 -5.18 -30.29 4.84
C ARG A 9 -4.10 -30.11 5.91
N SER A 10 -2.85 -29.90 5.50
CA SER A 10 -1.72 -29.69 6.40
C SER A 10 -1.79 -28.30 7.05
N LEU A 11 -2.10 -27.27 6.25
CA LEU A 11 -2.28 -25.91 6.71
C LEU A 11 -3.48 -25.79 7.66
N TYR A 12 -4.61 -26.43 7.33
CA TYR A 12 -5.77 -26.48 8.21
C TYR A 12 -5.46 -27.08 9.59
N ARG A 13 -4.74 -28.22 9.63
CA ARG A 13 -4.38 -28.87 10.89
C ARG A 13 -3.45 -27.99 11.73
N ARG A 14 -2.51 -27.30 11.08
CA ARG A 14 -1.60 -26.38 11.75
C ARG A 14 -2.35 -25.22 12.39
N ILE A 15 -3.27 -24.59 11.64
CA ILE A 15 -4.11 -23.49 12.16
C ILE A 15 -5.00 -23.97 13.31
N LYS A 16 -5.64 -25.13 13.16
CA LYS A 16 -6.50 -25.72 14.20
C LYS A 16 -5.73 -26.08 15.48
N GLY A 17 -4.46 -26.44 15.36
CA GLY A 17 -3.62 -26.83 16.49
C GLY A 17 -3.06 -25.66 17.30
N MET A 18 -3.31 -24.41 16.89
CA MET A 18 -2.85 -23.23 17.61
C MET A 18 -3.53 -23.12 18.97
N ASN A 19 -2.75 -22.80 20.00
CA ASN A 19 -3.30 -22.37 21.27
C ASN A 19 -3.85 -20.94 21.17
N ARG A 20 -4.50 -20.48 22.23
CA ARG A 20 -5.11 -19.13 22.27
C ARG A 20 -4.10 -18.02 21.98
N GLU A 21 -2.93 -18.07 22.62
CA GLU A 21 -1.89 -17.04 22.48
C GLU A 21 -1.34 -16.97 21.05
N GLN A 22 -1.11 -18.12 20.42
CA GLN A 22 -0.65 -18.23 19.04
C GLN A 22 -1.70 -17.69 18.06
N MET A 23 -2.98 -17.96 18.31
CA MET A 23 -4.07 -17.46 17.47
C MET A 23 -4.25 -15.95 17.62
N GLU A 24 -4.17 -15.41 18.84
CA GLU A 24 -4.21 -13.96 19.10
C GLU A 24 -3.05 -13.25 18.39
N ALA A 25 -1.82 -13.78 18.47
CA ALA A 25 -0.66 -13.21 17.78
C ALA A 25 -0.84 -13.15 16.25
N VAL A 26 -1.34 -14.24 15.64
CA VAL A 26 -1.58 -14.29 14.19
C VAL A 26 -2.67 -13.30 13.76
N ILE A 27 -3.74 -13.15 14.54
CA ILE A 27 -4.80 -12.17 14.27
C ILE A 27 -4.26 -10.74 14.34
N HIS A 28 -3.45 -10.44 15.37
CA HIS A 28 -2.78 -9.14 15.49
C HIS A 28 -1.85 -8.85 14.31
N GLU A 29 -1.06 -9.84 13.89
CA GLU A 29 -0.16 -9.70 12.74
C GLU A 29 -0.93 -9.41 11.44
N PHE A 30 -2.03 -10.12 11.19
CA PHE A 30 -2.88 -9.85 10.02
C PHE A 30 -3.54 -8.47 10.09
N TYR A 31 -3.99 -8.05 11.27
CA TYR A 31 -4.54 -6.73 11.47
C TYR A 31 -3.48 -5.64 11.19
N ASP A 32 -2.28 -5.78 11.75
CA ASP A 32 -1.18 -4.82 11.55
C ASP A 32 -0.73 -4.78 10.09
N MET A 33 -0.66 -5.93 9.42
CA MET A 33 -0.37 -6.01 8.00
C MET A 33 -1.44 -5.31 7.17
N GLY A 34 -2.72 -5.56 7.49
CA GLY A 34 -3.86 -4.88 6.87
C GLY A 34 -3.82 -3.37 7.10
N ALA A 35 -3.61 -2.94 8.34
CA ALA A 35 -3.52 -1.54 8.72
C ALA A 35 -2.36 -0.82 8.00
N LYS A 36 -1.17 -1.42 7.96
CA LYS A 36 -0.02 -0.87 7.21
C LYS A 36 -0.26 -0.84 5.70
N SER A 37 -0.99 -1.81 5.16
CA SER A 37 -1.35 -1.81 3.74
C SER A 37 -2.44 -0.79 3.41
N ALA A 38 -3.29 -0.48 4.39
CA ALA A 38 -4.38 0.50 4.28
C ALA A 38 -3.95 1.92 4.68
N GLU A 39 -2.84 2.08 5.40
CA GLU A 39 -2.08 3.33 5.51
C GLU A 39 -1.53 3.66 4.11
N SER A 40 -2.41 4.11 3.23
CA SER A 40 -1.98 4.90 2.09
C SER A 40 -1.30 6.13 2.67
N VAL A 41 -0.04 6.33 2.30
CA VAL A 41 0.61 7.62 2.55
C VAL A 41 -0.17 8.64 1.72
N SER A 42 -1.13 9.30 2.36
CA SER A 42 -1.88 10.39 1.75
C SER A 42 -0.92 11.54 1.55
N VAL A 43 -0.57 11.81 0.29
CA VAL A 43 0.28 12.93 -0.08
C VAL A 43 -0.61 14.14 -0.33
N ASP A 44 -0.41 15.21 0.44
CA ASP A 44 -1.01 16.50 0.13
C ASP A 44 -0.29 17.11 -1.09
N MET A 45 -0.96 17.05 -2.24
CA MET A 45 -0.40 17.48 -3.53
C MET A 45 -0.23 19.01 -3.60
N GLU A 46 -1.03 19.79 -2.87
CA GLU A 46 -0.89 21.25 -2.84
C GLU A 46 0.31 21.66 -1.99
N ALA A 47 0.44 21.08 -0.80
CA ALA A 47 1.60 21.32 0.07
C ALA A 47 2.90 20.92 -0.62
N MET A 48 2.92 19.76 -1.30
CA MET A 48 4.07 19.31 -2.08
C MET A 48 4.42 20.29 -3.21
N LYS A 49 3.42 20.77 -3.97
CA LYS A 49 3.65 21.75 -5.03
C LYS A 49 4.25 23.04 -4.49
N GLN A 50 3.76 23.51 -3.35
CA GLN A 50 4.28 24.71 -2.69
C GLN A 50 5.74 24.53 -2.28
N ASP A 51 6.07 23.42 -1.61
CA ASP A 51 7.42 23.14 -1.12
C ASP A 51 8.43 23.01 -2.28
N ILE A 52 8.06 22.30 -3.35
CA ILE A 52 8.91 22.17 -4.55
C ILE A 52 9.09 23.54 -5.23
N GLY A 53 8.05 24.36 -5.27
CA GLY A 53 8.11 25.71 -5.86
C GLY A 53 9.05 26.67 -5.13
N GLN A 54 9.35 26.44 -3.84
CA GLN A 54 10.33 27.24 -3.09
C GLN A 54 11.78 26.83 -3.36
N ILE A 55 12.02 25.72 -4.07
CA ILE A 55 13.37 25.25 -4.37
C ILE A 55 14.02 26.19 -5.40
N LYS A 56 15.18 26.75 -5.02
CA LYS A 56 15.95 27.64 -5.90
C LYS A 56 16.29 26.96 -7.22
N GLY A 57 15.89 27.56 -8.33
CA GLY A 57 16.12 27.04 -9.68
C GLY A 57 14.94 26.26 -10.27
N VAL A 58 13.89 26.01 -9.49
CA VAL A 58 12.62 25.46 -9.99
C VAL A 58 11.69 26.63 -10.33
N GLY A 59 11.63 26.97 -11.62
CA GLY A 59 10.62 27.91 -12.14
C GLY A 59 9.26 27.23 -12.35
N THR A 60 8.23 28.02 -12.62
CA THR A 60 6.83 27.54 -12.78
C THR A 60 6.69 26.43 -13.82
N SER A 61 7.29 26.57 -15.01
CA SER A 61 7.23 25.55 -16.05
C SER A 61 7.86 24.22 -15.61
N ARG A 62 8.99 24.28 -14.90
CA ARG A 62 9.67 23.08 -14.39
C ARG A 62 8.87 22.44 -13.24
N LEU A 63 8.26 23.26 -12.38
CA LEU A 63 7.39 22.80 -11.31
C LEU A 63 6.21 21.99 -11.86
N ASP A 64 5.53 22.50 -12.89
CA ASP A 64 4.39 21.81 -13.48
C ASP A 64 4.79 20.48 -14.16
N GLU A 65 5.96 20.43 -14.83
CA GLU A 65 6.54 19.18 -15.35
C GLU A 65 6.81 18.16 -14.24
N ILE A 66 7.41 18.61 -13.12
CA ILE A 66 7.71 17.75 -11.96
C ILE A 66 6.41 17.20 -11.36
N MET A 67 5.40 18.05 -11.15
CA MET A 67 4.11 17.63 -10.60
C MET A 67 3.42 16.60 -11.50
N THR A 68 3.48 16.77 -12.82
CA THR A 68 2.93 15.80 -13.79
C THR A 68 3.58 14.43 -13.67
N VAL A 69 4.91 14.38 -13.52
CA VAL A 69 5.64 13.10 -13.33
C VAL A 69 5.25 12.44 -12.02
N ILE A 70 5.13 13.22 -10.95
CA ILE A 70 4.71 12.72 -9.63
C ILE A 70 3.28 12.16 -9.70
N GLU A 71 2.33 12.90 -10.28
CA GLU A 71 0.94 12.46 -10.46
C GLU A 71 0.84 11.14 -11.22
N LYS A 72 1.65 10.96 -12.28
CA LYS A 72 1.70 9.71 -13.05
C LYS A 72 2.11 8.49 -12.21
N HIS A 73 2.93 8.69 -11.18
CA HIS A 73 3.42 7.60 -10.33
C HIS A 73 2.60 7.41 -9.06
N LEU A 74 1.79 8.40 -8.66
CA LEU A 74 0.95 8.35 -7.47
C LEU A 74 -0.52 8.02 -7.77
N THR A 75 -1.02 8.33 -8.97
CA THR A 75 -2.32 7.84 -9.41
C THR A 75 -2.15 6.38 -9.86
N PRO A 76 -2.89 5.42 -9.27
CA PRO A 76 -2.92 4.08 -9.82
C PRO A 76 -3.45 4.18 -11.24
N SER A 77 -2.62 3.83 -12.22
CA SER A 77 -3.07 3.68 -13.60
C SER A 77 -4.20 2.66 -13.58
N GLU A 78 -5.43 3.13 -13.82
CA GLU A 78 -6.57 2.29 -14.18
C GLU A 78 -6.24 1.62 -15.53
N GLU A 79 -5.38 0.60 -15.51
CA GLU A 79 -5.40 -0.43 -16.51
C GLU A 79 -6.60 -1.32 -16.17
N THR A 80 -7.72 -0.95 -16.80
CA THR A 80 -8.94 -1.74 -16.91
C THR A 80 -8.59 -3.16 -17.36
N GLU A 81 -8.75 -4.13 -16.45
CA GLU A 81 -8.99 -5.55 -16.80
C GLU A 81 -10.46 -5.79 -17.17
#